data_AF-A0A1V5FI51-F1
#
_entry.id   AF-A0A1V5FI51-F1
#
_cell.length_a   1.000
_cell.length_b   1.000
_cell.length_c   1.000
_cell.angle_alpha   90.00
_cell.angle_beta   90.00
_cell.angle_gamma   90.00
#
_symmetry.space_group_name_H-M   'P 1'
#
loop_
_entity.id
_entity.type
_entity.pdbx_description
1 polymer ?
#
loop_
_entity_poly.entity_id
_entity_poly.type
_entity_poly.pdbx_seq_one_letter_code
_entity_poly.pdbx_strand_id
1 'polypeptide(L)'
;MPPGQAQPSAGGVEERSNAMTINIQWQAEDPNEDTLRYHLYYRAADEAEWKLIDDELDVNQLAIGVGGIADGRYRFKVRATDQFDNPPGEGLMAEEISDEIVIDNTRPEFENLQAEVDGLKATITFRLRDELSLISSVKVDIDNGDSYPLLPVDGMADELSEEYRFVTPALDPGEHVATFNATDREGNTQVRKIIFNVRR
;
A
#
# COMPACT_ATOMS: atom_id res chain seq x y z
N MET A 1 46.63 -5.15 -31.51
CA MET A 1 45.32 -4.65 -31.05
C MET A 1 45.27 -4.82 -29.54
N PRO A 2 44.93 -3.78 -28.74
CA PRO A 2 44.72 -3.97 -27.31
C PRO A 2 43.41 -4.73 -27.05
N PRO A 3 43.30 -5.50 -25.94
CA PRO A 3 42.06 -6.17 -25.59
C PRO A 3 40.97 -5.16 -25.19
N GLY A 4 39.77 -5.33 -25.73
CA GLY A 4 38.61 -4.50 -25.41
C GLY A 4 38.19 -4.69 -23.95
N GLN A 5 38.09 -3.59 -23.21
CA GLN A 5 37.49 -3.59 -21.89
C GLN A 5 35.96 -3.65 -22.04
N ALA A 6 35.35 -4.70 -21.48
CA ALA A 6 33.90 -4.75 -21.34
C ALA A 6 33.49 -3.80 -20.21
N GLN A 7 32.72 -2.78 -20.54
CA GLN A 7 32.18 -1.83 -19.58
C GLN A 7 30.68 -2.11 -19.44
N PRO A 8 30.18 -2.51 -18.27
CA PRO A 8 28.75 -2.72 -18.09
C PRO A 8 28.06 -1.35 -18.10
N SER A 9 27.12 -1.18 -19.04
CA SER A 9 26.16 -0.10 -19.00
C SER A 9 25.09 -0.45 -17.97
N ALA A 10 24.95 0.37 -16.93
CA ALA A 10 23.83 0.24 -16.01
C ALA A 10 22.54 0.50 -16.79
N GLY A 11 21.66 -0.51 -16.86
CA GLY A 11 20.29 -0.31 -17.31
C GLY A 11 19.61 0.70 -16.39
N GLY A 12 18.86 1.64 -16.99
CA GLY A 12 18.11 2.63 -16.22
C GLY A 12 17.20 1.93 -15.21
N VAL A 13 17.29 2.37 -13.95
CA VAL A 13 16.32 1.99 -12.93
C VAL A 13 15.08 2.80 -13.25
N GLU A 14 14.07 2.17 -13.85
CA GLU A 14 12.74 2.75 -13.91
C GLU A 14 12.22 2.85 -12.46
N GLU A 15 11.89 4.06 -12.01
CA GLU A 15 11.13 4.25 -10.80
C GLU A 15 9.80 3.52 -10.97
N ARG A 16 9.66 2.35 -10.33
CA ARG A 16 8.38 1.66 -10.28
C ARG A 16 7.49 2.44 -9.32
N SER A 17 6.67 3.33 -9.86
CA SER A 17 5.52 3.86 -9.13
C SER A 17 4.64 2.68 -8.74
N ASN A 18 4.44 2.46 -7.44
CA ASN A 18 3.40 1.57 -6.94
C ASN A 18 2.05 2.20 -7.34
N ALA A 19 1.57 1.92 -8.55
CA ALA A 19 0.27 2.39 -8.99
C ALA A 19 -0.79 1.53 -8.30
N MET A 20 -1.10 1.90 -7.05
CA MET A 20 -2.20 1.30 -6.33
C MET A 20 -3.49 1.54 -7.11
N THR A 21 -4.27 0.49 -7.32
CA THR A 21 -5.52 0.53 -8.11
C THR A 21 -6.66 0.01 -7.24
N ILE A 22 -7.76 0.76 -7.18
CA ILE A 22 -8.98 0.35 -6.48
C ILE A 22 -10.00 -0.10 -7.51
N ASN A 23 -10.60 -1.26 -7.27
CA ASN A 23 -11.71 -1.79 -8.07
C ASN A 23 -13.02 -1.48 -7.37
N ILE A 24 -13.87 -0.68 -8.01
CA ILE A 24 -15.20 -0.33 -7.52
C ILE A 24 -16.22 -1.13 -8.31
N GLN A 25 -17.16 -1.75 -7.61
CA GLN A 25 -18.24 -2.54 -8.18
C GLN A 25 -19.56 -2.14 -7.54
N TRP A 26 -20.62 -2.10 -8.35
CA TRP A 26 -21.97 -1.80 -7.89
C TRP A 26 -23.01 -2.69 -8.58
N GLN A 27 -24.22 -2.69 -8.04
CA GLN A 27 -25.36 -3.37 -8.63
C GLN A 27 -26.51 -2.37 -8.72
N ALA A 28 -27.21 -2.39 -9.85
CA ALA A 28 -28.44 -1.64 -10.05
C ALA A 28 -29.33 -2.46 -10.98
N GLU A 29 -30.63 -2.37 -10.75
CA GLU A 29 -31.65 -3.07 -11.52
C GLU A 29 -32.76 -2.07 -11.87
N ASP A 30 -33.21 -2.09 -13.12
CA ASP A 30 -34.38 -1.35 -13.56
C ASP A 30 -35.56 -2.34 -13.75
N PRO A 31 -36.73 -2.11 -13.10
CA PRO A 31 -37.87 -3.02 -13.19
C PRO A 31 -38.45 -3.19 -14.60
N ASN A 32 -38.24 -2.22 -15.51
CA ASN A 32 -38.71 -2.25 -16.88
C ASN A 32 -37.63 -2.70 -17.86
N GLU A 33 -36.44 -3.07 -17.36
CA GLU A 33 -35.26 -3.48 -18.12
C GLU A 33 -34.69 -2.37 -19.03
N ASP A 34 -34.89 -1.10 -18.65
CA ASP A 34 -34.30 0.04 -19.35
C ASP A 34 -32.77 0.09 -19.17
N THR A 35 -32.07 0.71 -20.13
CA THR A 35 -30.62 0.84 -20.10
C THR A 35 -30.22 1.86 -19.03
N LEU A 36 -29.51 1.39 -18.00
CA LEU A 36 -28.96 2.28 -16.97
C LEU A 36 -27.60 2.85 -17.39
N ARG A 37 -27.42 4.14 -17.10
CA ARG A 37 -26.13 4.83 -17.11
C ARG A 37 -25.73 5.21 -15.70
N TYR A 38 -24.43 5.26 -15.45
CA TYR A 38 -23.88 5.51 -14.11
C TYR A 38 -22.96 6.72 -14.08
N HIS A 39 -23.10 7.49 -13.02
CA HIS A 39 -22.17 8.55 -12.68
C HIS A 39 -21.47 8.18 -11.38
N LEU A 40 -20.15 8.12 -11.42
CA LEU A 40 -19.32 7.77 -10.29
C LEU A 40 -18.64 9.02 -9.73
N TYR A 41 -18.72 9.17 -8.42
CA TYR A 41 -18.14 10.28 -7.68
C TYR A 41 -17.29 9.76 -6.53
N TYR A 42 -16.36 10.59 -6.05
CA TYR A 42 -15.63 10.37 -4.81
C TYR A 42 -15.62 11.63 -3.94
N ARG A 43 -15.39 11.44 -2.64
CA ARG A 43 -15.21 12.52 -1.67
C ARG A 43 -14.39 12.04 -0.49
N ALA A 44 -13.41 12.84 -0.05
CA ALA A 44 -12.68 12.56 1.18
C ALA A 44 -13.52 12.89 2.42
N ALA A 45 -13.19 12.29 3.57
CA ALA A 45 -13.92 12.49 4.82
C ALA A 45 -13.86 13.93 5.35
N ASP A 46 -12.81 14.67 5.01
CA ASP A 46 -12.59 16.09 5.34
C ASP A 46 -13.09 17.06 4.26
N GLU A 47 -13.70 16.55 3.19
CA GLU A 47 -14.25 17.34 2.09
C GLU A 47 -15.78 17.40 2.14
N ALA A 48 -16.34 18.54 1.72
CA ALA A 48 -17.80 18.72 1.63
C ALA A 48 -18.38 18.24 0.29
N GLU A 49 -17.65 18.50 -0.80
CA GLU A 49 -18.14 18.39 -2.18
C GLU A 49 -17.76 17.06 -2.84
N TRP A 50 -18.71 16.49 -3.59
CA TRP A 50 -18.46 15.32 -4.43
C TRP A 50 -17.72 15.71 -5.71
N LYS A 51 -16.68 14.94 -6.05
CA LYS A 51 -15.92 15.10 -7.28
C LYS A 51 -16.28 14.01 -8.27
N LEU A 52 -16.58 14.39 -9.50
CA LEU A 52 -16.89 13.45 -10.57
C LEU A 52 -15.64 12.67 -10.98
N ILE A 53 -15.80 11.36 -11.15
CA ILE A 53 -14.79 10.47 -11.75
C ILE A 53 -15.14 10.28 -13.22
N ASP A 54 -16.36 9.80 -13.48
CA ASP A 54 -16.87 9.50 -14.82
C ASP A 54 -18.42 9.52 -14.77
N ASP A 55 -19.08 10.05 -15.79
CA ASP A 55 -20.54 10.11 -15.95
C ASP A 55 -21.08 9.42 -17.21
N GLU A 56 -20.23 8.75 -17.99
CA GLU A 56 -20.64 8.08 -19.22
C GLU A 56 -20.66 6.54 -19.10
N LEU A 57 -20.64 6.01 -17.87
CA LEU A 57 -20.49 4.60 -17.60
C LEU A 57 -21.75 3.79 -17.94
N ASP A 58 -21.59 2.70 -18.70
CA ASP A 58 -22.59 1.64 -18.95
C ASP A 58 -22.14 0.27 -18.39
N VAL A 59 -21.11 0.29 -17.56
CA VAL A 59 -20.56 -0.88 -16.86
C VAL A 59 -20.91 -0.81 -15.38
N ASN A 60 -20.86 -1.95 -14.69
CA ASN A 60 -21.12 -2.05 -13.25
C ASN A 60 -19.84 -2.10 -12.40
N GLN A 61 -18.69 -1.81 -13.01
CA GLN A 61 -17.40 -1.81 -12.34
C GLN A 61 -16.42 -0.85 -13.00
N LEU A 62 -15.53 -0.25 -12.20
CA LEU A 62 -14.45 0.61 -12.68
C LEU A 62 -13.19 0.42 -11.83
N ALA A 63 -12.04 0.32 -12.49
CA ALA A 63 -10.74 0.30 -11.84
C ALA A 63 -10.11 1.70 -11.92
N ILE A 64 -9.70 2.26 -10.78
CA ILE A 64 -9.13 3.61 -10.68
C ILE A 64 -7.73 3.54 -10.08
N GLY A 65 -6.75 4.14 -10.76
CA GLY A 65 -5.42 4.36 -10.19
C GLY A 65 -5.47 5.47 -9.14
N VAL A 66 -5.00 5.21 -7.93
CA VAL A 66 -5.10 6.14 -6.79
C VAL A 66 -3.79 6.85 -6.45
N GLY A 67 -2.71 6.60 -7.19
CA GLY A 67 -1.40 7.24 -6.94
C GLY A 67 -1.36 8.76 -7.12
N GLY A 68 -2.43 9.38 -7.63
CA GLY A 68 -2.61 10.84 -7.70
C GLY A 68 -3.64 11.40 -6.72
N ILE A 69 -4.26 10.53 -5.91
CA ILE A 69 -5.21 10.90 -4.86
C ILE A 69 -4.44 10.97 -3.55
N ALA A 70 -4.65 12.05 -2.79
CA ALA A 70 -3.98 12.23 -1.51
C ALA A 70 -4.39 11.14 -0.51
N ASP A 71 -3.53 10.91 0.47
CA ASP A 71 -3.77 9.95 1.53
C ASP A 71 -4.95 10.40 2.40
N GLY A 72 -5.86 9.48 2.69
CA GLY A 72 -7.03 9.79 3.49
C GLY A 72 -8.14 8.73 3.44
N ARG A 73 -9.27 9.10 4.02
CA ARG A 73 -10.47 8.27 4.08
C ARG A 73 -11.48 8.79 3.06
N TYR A 74 -11.97 7.91 2.21
CA TYR A 74 -12.82 8.26 1.07
C TYR A 74 -14.11 7.48 1.08
N ARG A 75 -15.14 8.05 0.44
CA ARG A 75 -16.34 7.33 0.02
C ARG A 75 -16.55 7.52 -1.47
N PHE A 76 -17.14 6.53 -2.09
CA PHE A 76 -17.58 6.57 -3.48
C PHE A 76 -19.10 6.66 -3.52
N LYS A 77 -19.62 7.39 -4.50
CA LYS A 77 -21.05 7.47 -4.76
C LYS A 77 -21.32 7.09 -6.20
N VAL A 78 -22.22 6.14 -6.41
CA VAL A 78 -22.74 5.80 -7.73
C VAL A 78 -24.13 6.39 -7.85
N ARG A 79 -24.41 7.09 -8.94
CA ARG A 79 -25.76 7.51 -9.33
C ARG A 79 -26.16 6.77 -10.60
N ALA A 80 -27.21 5.96 -10.53
CA ALA A 80 -27.81 5.29 -11.68
C ALA A 80 -28.93 6.16 -12.27
N THR A 81 -29.09 6.16 -13.59
CA THR A 81 -30.18 6.85 -14.28
C THR A 81 -30.64 6.11 -15.54
N ASP A 82 -31.96 6.10 -15.78
CA ASP A 82 -32.65 5.56 -16.96
C ASP A 82 -33.01 6.66 -17.99
N GLN A 83 -32.52 7.89 -17.78
CA GLN A 83 -32.98 9.07 -18.53
C GLN A 83 -32.76 8.95 -20.04
N PHE A 84 -31.84 8.11 -20.49
CA PHE A 84 -31.49 7.95 -21.90
C PHE A 84 -32.53 7.16 -22.70
N ASP A 85 -33.32 6.32 -22.04
CA ASP A 85 -34.41 5.56 -22.65
C ASP A 85 -35.78 6.24 -22.42
N ASN A 86 -35.80 7.35 -21.67
CA ASN A 86 -37.00 8.08 -21.29
C ASN A 86 -37.08 9.49 -21.92
N PRO A 87 -38.29 10.07 -22.09
CA PRO A 87 -38.43 11.45 -22.53
C PRO A 87 -37.68 12.44 -21.62
N PRO A 88 -37.19 13.59 -22.17
CA PRO A 88 -36.48 14.58 -21.37
C PRO A 88 -37.28 15.04 -20.14
N GLY A 89 -36.75 14.77 -18.95
CA GLY A 89 -37.37 15.14 -17.66
C GLY A 89 -38.23 14.04 -17.02
N GLU A 90 -38.38 12.88 -17.65
CA GLU A 90 -39.16 11.74 -17.12
C GLU A 90 -38.28 10.63 -16.52
N GLY A 91 -36.96 10.66 -16.75
CA GLY A 91 -36.03 9.70 -16.18
C GLY A 91 -35.92 9.78 -14.67
N LEU A 92 -35.75 8.62 -14.04
CA LEU A 92 -35.49 8.43 -12.63
C LEU A 92 -33.98 8.35 -12.35
N MET A 93 -33.64 8.62 -11.09
CA MET A 93 -32.28 8.53 -10.58
C MET A 93 -32.29 7.92 -9.18
N ALA A 94 -31.29 7.08 -8.93
CA ALA A 94 -31.01 6.53 -7.61
C ALA A 94 -29.52 6.69 -7.29
N GLU A 95 -29.19 6.91 -6.02
CA GLU A 95 -27.81 7.06 -5.56
C GLU A 95 -27.51 6.05 -4.45
N GLU A 96 -26.30 5.48 -4.48
CA GLU A 96 -25.76 4.64 -3.41
C GLU A 96 -24.35 5.12 -3.04
N ILE A 97 -24.05 5.15 -1.75
CA ILE A 97 -22.76 5.59 -1.21
C ILE A 97 -22.08 4.40 -0.54
N SER A 98 -20.82 4.16 -0.89
CA SER A 98 -20.02 3.08 -0.31
C SER A 98 -19.72 3.29 1.18
N ASP A 99 -19.31 2.22 1.84
CA ASP A 99 -18.54 2.32 3.08
C ASP A 99 -17.25 3.13 2.87
N GLU A 100 -16.66 3.55 3.98
CA GLU A 100 -15.38 4.25 3.96
C GLU A 100 -14.24 3.31 3.55
N ILE A 101 -13.38 3.81 2.68
CA ILE A 101 -12.17 3.14 2.22
C ILE A 101 -10.97 4.05 2.46
N VAL A 102 -9.85 3.45 2.84
CA VAL A 102 -8.58 4.14 3.02
C VAL A 102 -7.85 4.16 1.68
N ILE A 103 -7.36 5.34 1.30
CA ILE A 103 -6.34 5.49 0.26
C ILE A 103 -5.09 5.91 0.99
N ASP A 104 -4.03 5.12 0.86
CA ASP A 104 -2.75 5.38 1.50
C ASP A 104 -1.61 5.04 0.53
N ASN A 105 -0.85 6.06 0.14
CA ASN A 105 0.31 5.94 -0.72
C ASN A 105 1.62 6.13 0.06
N THR A 106 1.54 6.29 1.39
CA THR A 106 2.68 6.48 2.26
C THR A 106 3.24 5.14 2.71
N ARG A 107 4.57 5.04 2.83
CA ARG A 107 5.22 3.81 3.30
C ARG A 107 5.40 3.88 4.82
N PRO A 108 5.41 2.73 5.52
CA PRO A 108 5.76 2.68 6.92
C PRO A 108 7.13 3.29 7.23
N GLU A 109 7.21 4.08 8.29
CA GLU A 109 8.44 4.68 8.78
C GLU A 109 9.11 3.79 9.83
N PHE A 110 10.43 3.58 9.69
CA PHE A 110 11.26 2.96 10.72
C PHE A 110 11.77 4.01 11.70
N GLU A 111 11.43 3.82 12.97
CA GLU A 111 11.89 4.64 14.08
C GLU A 111 12.80 3.83 15.01
N ASN A 112 13.81 4.49 15.59
CA ASN A 112 14.72 3.92 16.59
C ASN A 112 15.34 2.56 16.21
N LEU A 113 15.67 2.36 14.93
CA LEU A 113 16.34 1.15 14.47
C LEU A 113 17.76 1.06 15.04
N GLN A 114 17.97 0.10 15.93
CA GLN A 114 19.22 -0.08 16.67
C GLN A 114 19.59 -1.55 16.83
N ALA A 115 20.89 -1.82 16.95
CA ALA A 115 21.44 -3.15 17.15
C ALA A 115 22.35 -3.18 18.38
N GLU A 116 22.08 -4.11 19.29
CA GLU A 116 22.90 -4.38 20.47
C GLU A 116 23.61 -5.73 20.30
N VAL A 117 24.93 -5.72 20.31
CA VAL A 117 25.75 -6.91 20.10
C VAL A 117 26.09 -7.56 21.44
N ASP A 118 25.87 -8.87 21.53
CA ASP A 118 26.27 -9.73 22.65
C ASP A 118 27.02 -10.96 22.10
N GLY A 119 28.34 -10.92 22.21
CA GLY A 119 29.23 -11.93 21.63
C GLY A 119 28.99 -12.08 20.13
N LEU A 120 28.61 -13.30 19.73
CA LEU A 120 28.34 -13.68 18.34
C LEU A 120 26.90 -13.43 17.89
N LYS A 121 26.06 -12.76 18.70
CA LYS A 121 24.67 -12.45 18.37
C LYS A 121 24.43 -10.95 18.43
N ALA A 122 23.38 -10.50 17.74
CA ALA A 122 22.84 -9.17 17.91
C ALA A 122 21.35 -9.24 18.23
N THR A 123 20.90 -8.36 19.12
CA THR A 123 19.50 -8.03 19.31
C THR A 123 19.23 -6.73 18.55
N ILE A 124 18.32 -6.78 17.59
CA ILE A 124 17.89 -5.62 16.81
C ILE A 124 16.48 -5.24 17.27
N THR A 125 16.27 -3.96 17.54
CA THR A 125 14.97 -3.39 17.95
C THR A 125 14.66 -2.18 17.09
N PHE A 126 13.38 -1.99 16.80
CA PHE A 126 12.86 -0.85 16.07
C PHE A 126 11.35 -0.74 16.27
N ARG A 127 10.81 0.42 15.94
CA ARG A 127 9.37 0.65 15.82
C ARG A 127 9.03 0.94 14.37
N LEU A 128 7.94 0.38 13.88
CA LEU A 128 7.32 0.79 12.62
C LEU A 128 6.11 1.63 12.91
N ARG A 129 5.95 2.72 12.17
CA ARG A 129 4.80 3.59 12.29
C ARG A 129 4.24 3.94 10.92
N ASP A 130 2.92 3.93 10.84
CA ASP A 130 2.15 4.44 9.72
C ASP A 130 1.03 5.36 10.23
N GLU A 131 0.46 6.20 9.37
CA GLU A 131 -0.59 7.14 9.75
C GLU A 131 -2.01 6.62 9.48
N LEU A 132 -2.20 5.79 8.45
CA LEU A 132 -3.52 5.39 7.97
C LEU A 132 -3.69 3.87 7.86
N SER A 133 -2.61 3.14 7.63
CA SER A 133 -2.65 1.71 7.33
C SER A 133 -1.93 0.88 8.39
N LEU A 134 -2.52 -0.26 8.74
CA LEU A 134 -1.86 -1.21 9.62
C LEU A 134 -0.64 -1.84 8.95
N ILE A 135 0.38 -2.18 9.72
CA ILE A 135 1.53 -2.92 9.22
C ILE A 135 1.07 -4.34 8.86
N SER A 136 1.26 -4.75 7.60
CA SER A 136 0.81 -6.07 7.12
C SER A 136 1.88 -7.14 7.25
N SER A 137 3.13 -6.81 6.92
CA SER A 137 4.22 -7.76 7.03
C SER A 137 5.57 -7.08 7.25
N VAL A 138 6.41 -7.73 8.05
CA VAL A 138 7.81 -7.36 8.23
C VAL A 138 8.66 -8.58 8.01
N LYS A 139 9.72 -8.45 7.22
CA LYS A 139 10.69 -9.51 6.96
C LYS A 139 12.09 -9.01 7.26
N VAL A 140 12.95 -9.92 7.70
CA VAL A 140 14.37 -9.67 7.89
C VAL A 140 15.21 -10.71 7.15
N ASP A 141 16.31 -10.27 6.56
CA ASP A 141 17.41 -11.12 6.10
C ASP A 141 18.73 -10.62 6.69
N ILE A 142 19.67 -11.55 6.86
CA ILE A 142 21.06 -11.24 7.25
C ILE A 142 21.95 -11.53 6.06
N ASP A 143 22.78 -10.56 5.69
CA ASP A 143 23.75 -10.63 4.58
C ASP A 143 23.14 -11.08 3.24
N ASN A 144 21.89 -10.66 2.97
CA ASN A 144 21.11 -11.08 1.80
C ASN A 144 20.89 -12.60 1.70
N GLY A 145 20.83 -13.28 2.85
CA GLY A 145 20.45 -14.69 2.95
C GLY A 145 18.93 -14.91 2.85
N ASP A 146 18.46 -16.00 3.46
CA ASP A 146 17.02 -16.28 3.53
C ASP A 146 16.28 -15.20 4.33
N SER A 147 15.10 -14.79 3.83
CA SER A 147 14.23 -13.84 4.52
C SER A 147 13.24 -14.55 5.44
N TYR A 148 13.10 -14.04 6.66
CA TYR A 148 12.20 -14.58 7.68
C TYR A 148 11.14 -13.54 8.07
N PRO A 149 9.87 -13.93 8.27
CA PRO A 149 8.85 -13.03 8.79
C PRO A 149 9.13 -12.69 10.26
N LEU A 150 8.83 -11.45 10.64
CA LEU A 150 8.85 -10.96 12.01
C LEU A 150 7.42 -10.65 12.45
N LEU A 151 7.12 -10.99 13.71
CA LEU A 151 5.92 -10.55 14.39
C LEU A 151 6.27 -9.40 15.34
N PRO A 152 5.30 -8.52 15.63
CA PRO A 152 5.43 -7.55 16.71
C PRO A 152 5.72 -8.20 18.05
N VAL A 153 6.23 -7.42 19.01
CA VAL A 153 6.63 -7.88 20.33
C VAL A 153 5.47 -8.51 21.12
N ASP A 154 4.25 -8.01 20.93
CA ASP A 154 3.02 -8.54 21.54
C ASP A 154 2.42 -9.73 20.74
N GLY A 155 2.94 -9.98 19.53
CA GLY A 155 2.56 -11.08 18.66
C GLY A 155 1.42 -10.77 17.68
N MET A 156 0.87 -9.55 17.64
CA MET A 156 -0.21 -9.16 16.73
C MET A 156 0.17 -7.90 15.97
N ALA A 157 -0.14 -7.83 14.68
CA ALA A 157 0.07 -6.63 13.86
C ALA A 157 -1.28 -5.96 13.60
N ASP A 158 -1.80 -5.27 14.61
CA ASP A 158 -3.12 -4.66 14.61
C ASP A 158 -3.12 -3.17 15.02
N GLU A 159 -1.95 -2.59 15.27
CA GLU A 159 -1.76 -1.18 15.53
C GLU A 159 -1.09 -0.43 14.34
N LEU A 160 -1.26 0.89 14.33
CA LEU A 160 -0.56 1.80 13.41
C LEU A 160 0.91 2.03 13.81
N SER A 161 1.30 1.61 15.01
CA SER A 161 2.63 1.79 15.57
C SER A 161 3.04 0.54 16.31
N GLU A 162 3.92 -0.26 15.70
CA GLU A 162 4.26 -1.61 16.15
C GLU A 162 5.73 -1.70 16.55
N GLU A 163 6.01 -2.35 17.68
CA GLU A 163 7.38 -2.60 18.15
C GLU A 163 7.86 -3.98 17.70
N TYR A 164 9.12 -4.04 17.24
CA TYR A 164 9.73 -5.27 16.77
C TYR A 164 11.05 -5.53 17.48
N ARG A 165 11.29 -6.82 17.76
CA ARG A 165 12.55 -7.32 18.30
C ARG A 165 12.97 -8.58 17.56
N PHE A 166 14.17 -8.55 16.99
CA PHE A 166 14.79 -9.68 16.33
C PHE A 166 16.12 -10.02 16.99
N VAL A 167 16.36 -11.31 17.27
CA VAL A 167 17.66 -11.78 17.75
C VAL A 167 18.27 -12.64 16.66
N THR A 168 19.46 -12.28 16.21
CA THR A 168 20.15 -13.05 15.18
C THR A 168 20.51 -14.45 15.69
N PRO A 169 20.67 -15.44 14.80
CA PRO A 169 21.45 -16.63 15.13
C PRO A 169 22.88 -16.23 15.52
N ALA A 170 23.66 -17.19 16.02
CA ALA A 170 25.10 -16.97 16.19
C ALA A 170 25.75 -16.78 14.81
N LEU A 171 26.49 -15.70 14.64
CA LEU A 171 27.15 -15.30 13.40
C LEU A 171 28.67 -15.46 13.55
N ASP A 172 29.37 -15.50 12.41
CA ASP A 172 30.83 -15.49 12.41
C ASP A 172 31.38 -14.12 12.88
N PRO A 173 32.53 -14.04 13.55
CA PRO A 173 33.11 -12.75 13.92
C PRO A 173 33.32 -11.86 12.69
N GLY A 174 32.74 -10.66 12.68
CA GLY A 174 32.76 -9.81 11.51
C GLY A 174 31.66 -8.77 11.46
N GLU A 175 31.65 -8.03 10.36
CA GLU A 175 30.57 -7.12 9.99
C GLU A 175 29.43 -7.90 9.34
N HIS A 176 28.20 -7.57 9.74
CA HIS A 176 26.97 -8.13 9.18
C HIS A 176 25.98 -7.01 8.89
N VAL A 177 25.12 -7.28 7.92
CA VAL A 177 24.03 -6.40 7.52
C VAL A 177 22.71 -7.10 7.75
N ALA A 178 21.83 -6.51 8.56
CA ALA A 178 20.43 -6.91 8.61
C ALA A 178 19.61 -5.98 7.72
N THR A 179 18.86 -6.54 6.78
CA THR A 179 17.92 -5.81 5.93
C THR A 179 16.50 -6.14 6.37
N PHE A 180 15.71 -5.09 6.57
CA PHE A 180 14.30 -5.16 6.96
C PHE A 180 13.43 -4.65 5.83
N ASN A 181 12.40 -5.41 5.49
CA ASN A 181 11.39 -5.06 4.51
C ASN A 181 10.03 -5.02 5.23
N ALA A 182 9.46 -3.83 5.35
CA ALA A 182 8.17 -3.59 6.00
C ALA A 182 7.14 -3.18 4.94
N THR A 183 5.96 -3.78 4.97
CA THR A 183 4.86 -3.47 4.05
C THR A 183 3.58 -3.28 4.85
N ASP A 184 2.85 -2.20 4.59
CA ASP A 184 1.53 -1.96 5.18
C ASP A 184 0.42 -2.78 4.49
N ARG A 185 -0.82 -2.58 4.95
CA ARG A 185 -2.01 -3.24 4.42
C ARG A 185 -2.38 -2.81 3.00
N GLU A 186 -2.02 -1.60 2.62
CA GLU A 186 -2.31 -1.04 1.29
C GLU A 186 -1.21 -1.41 0.27
N GLY A 187 -0.11 -2.02 0.73
CA GLY A 187 0.96 -2.57 -0.08
C GLY A 187 2.16 -1.63 -0.26
N ASN A 188 2.25 -0.54 0.51
CA ASN A 188 3.41 0.32 0.46
C ASN A 188 4.56 -0.30 1.25
N THR A 189 5.71 -0.43 0.60
CA THR A 189 6.89 -1.12 1.16
C THR A 189 8.04 -0.16 1.42
N GLN A 190 8.60 -0.20 2.63
CA GLN A 190 9.86 0.45 3.00
C GLN A 190 10.94 -0.59 3.29
N VAL A 191 12.14 -0.36 2.76
CA VAL A 191 13.34 -1.17 3.05
C VAL A 191 14.34 -0.35 3.84
N ARG A 192 14.87 -0.91 4.92
CA ARG A 192 15.94 -0.32 5.74
C ARG A 192 16.97 -1.36 6.08
N LYS A 193 18.23 -0.93 6.27
CA LYS A 193 19.29 -1.81 6.74
C LYS A 193 19.97 -1.22 7.97
N ILE A 194 20.54 -2.11 8.78
CA ILE A 194 21.46 -1.74 9.86
C ILE A 194 22.71 -2.61 9.75
N ILE A 195 23.86 -2.01 10.04
CA ILE A 195 25.16 -2.67 10.02
C ILE A 195 25.62 -2.82 11.46
N PHE A 196 26.11 -3.99 11.82
CA PHE A 196 26.64 -4.28 13.16
C PHE A 196 27.84 -5.22 13.05
N ASN A 197 28.68 -5.25 14.09
CA ASN A 197 29.89 -6.06 14.11
C ASN A 197 29.90 -6.97 15.33
N VAL A 198 29.90 -8.28 15.11
CA VAL A 198 29.91 -9.28 16.19
C VAL A 198 31.33 -9.76 16.48
N ARG A 199 31.63 -10.05 17.76
CA ARG A 199 32.97 -10.42 18.22
C ARG A 199 32.84 -11.47 19.33
N ARG A 200 33.84 -12.33 19.48
CA ARG A 200 33.84 -13.33 20.56
C ARG A 200 33.99 -12.70 21.95
#